data_AF-A0A1I0GLG9-F1
#
_entry.id   AF-A0A1I0GLG9-F1
#
_cell.length_a   1.000
_cell.length_b   1.000
_cell.length_c   1.000
_cell.angle_alpha   90.00
_cell.angle_beta   90.00
_cell.angle_gamma   90.00
#
_symmetry.space_group_name_H-M   'P 1'
#
loop_
_entity.id
_entity.type
_entity.pdbx_description
1 polymer ?
#
loop_
_entity_poly.entity_id
_entity_poly.type
_entity_poly.pdbx_seq_one_letter_code
_entity_poly.pdbx_strand_id
1 'polypeptide(L)'
;MSTVKMPFFTIPIVIKILRNELLKQGDLYDGFVASIFSVLKPKEHYIGDGESEIHAEYGAKHLAEEILNQIIGMEDGDGSN
;
A
#
# COMPACT_ATOMS: atom_id res chain seq x y z
N MET A 1 -4.82 -7.99 42.34
CA MET A 1 -5.51 -7.40 41.18
C MET A 1 -4.44 -6.72 40.33
N SER A 2 -3.90 -7.40 39.32
CA SER A 2 -2.83 -6.85 38.48
C SER A 2 -3.43 -5.93 37.42
N THR A 3 -3.13 -4.64 37.51
CA THR A 3 -3.37 -3.68 36.41
C THR A 3 -2.46 -4.02 35.25
N VAL A 4 -3.04 -4.50 34.15
CA VAL A 4 -2.35 -4.59 32.85
C VAL A 4 -2.03 -3.16 32.42
N LYS A 5 -0.75 -2.78 32.49
CA LYS A 5 -0.28 -1.51 31.93
C LYS A 5 -0.29 -1.66 30.41
N MET A 6 -1.30 -1.12 29.76
CA MET A 6 -1.28 -0.93 28.30
C MET A 6 -0.16 0.07 27.97
N PRO A 7 0.80 -0.28 27.10
CA PRO A 7 1.85 0.64 26.69
C PRO A 7 1.24 1.83 25.95
N PHE A 8 1.59 3.05 26.39
CA PHE A 8 1.25 4.26 25.67
C PHE A 8 2.23 4.44 24.52
N PHE A 9 1.78 4.21 23.29
CA PHE A 9 2.59 4.46 22.10
C PHE A 9 2.36 5.88 21.59
N THR A 10 3.45 6.58 21.31
CA THR A 10 3.37 7.85 20.59
C THR A 10 3.05 7.59 19.12
N ILE A 11 2.41 8.55 18.45
CA ILE A 11 2.05 8.46 17.02
C ILE A 11 3.24 8.02 16.14
N PRO A 12 4.47 8.58 16.30
CA PRO A 12 5.62 8.14 15.51
C PRO A 12 6.01 6.68 15.72
N ILE A 13 5.86 6.15 16.94
CA ILE A 13 6.16 4.74 17.25
C ILE A 13 5.15 3.85 16.53
N VAL A 14 3.86 4.21 16.56
CA VAL A 14 2.80 3.45 15.87
C VAL A 14 3.03 3.44 14.36
N ILE A 15 3.36 4.60 13.76
CA ILE A 15 3.67 4.70 12.32
C ILE A 15 4.85 3.78 11.96
N LYS A 16 5.92 3.77 12.77
CA LYS A 16 7.07 2.90 12.54
C LYS A 16 6.71 1.42 12.63
N ILE A 17 5.89 1.02 13.60
CA ILE A 17 5.42 -0.37 13.74
C ILE A 17 4.59 -0.76 12.52
N LEU A 18 3.62 0.07 12.12
CA LEU A 18 2.78 -0.19 10.95
C LEU A 18 3.60 -0.31 9.67
N ARG A 19 4.55 0.60 9.44
CA ARG A 19 5.49 0.50 8.31
C ARG A 19 6.26 -0.82 8.33
N ASN A 20 6.82 -1.19 9.47
CA ASN A 20 7.58 -2.43 9.61
C ASN A 20 6.73 -3.68 9.34
N GLU A 21 5.46 -3.68 9.75
CA GLU A 21 4.54 -4.78 9.43
C GLU A 21 4.19 -4.81 7.93
N LEU A 22 3.96 -3.65 7.30
CA LEU A 22 3.71 -3.56 5.87
C LEU A 22 4.90 -4.01 5.02
N LEU A 23 6.14 -3.71 5.44
CA LEU A 23 7.36 -4.16 4.78
C LEU A 23 7.53 -5.69 4.74
N LYS A 24 6.81 -6.43 5.60
CA LYS A 24 6.81 -7.91 5.56
C LYS A 24 5.99 -8.48 4.40
N GLN A 25 5.20 -7.66 3.72
CA GLN A 25 4.32 -8.08 2.62
C GLN A 25 3.41 -9.27 2.99
N GLY A 26 2.88 -9.29 4.22
CA GLY A 26 1.90 -10.29 4.67
C GLY A 26 0.46 -9.78 4.63
N ASP A 27 -0.44 -10.40 5.38
CA ASP A 27 -1.89 -10.10 5.36
C ASP A 27 -2.25 -8.62 5.49
N LEU A 28 -1.49 -7.85 6.29
CA LEU A 28 -1.71 -6.41 6.42
C LEU A 28 -1.43 -5.69 5.10
N TYR A 29 -0.31 -6.00 4.45
CA TYR A 29 0.03 -5.46 3.13
C TYR A 29 -1.05 -5.82 2.11
N ASP A 30 -1.42 -7.10 2.04
CA ASP A 30 -2.46 -7.58 1.12
C ASP A 30 -3.81 -6.90 1.35
N GLY A 31 -4.19 -6.66 2.60
CA GLY A 31 -5.38 -5.92 2.97
C GLY A 31 -5.36 -4.46 2.47
N PHE A 32 -4.22 -3.77 2.61
CA PHE A 32 -4.06 -2.41 2.08
C PHE A 32 -4.04 -2.38 0.55
N VAL A 33 -3.34 -3.31 -0.10
CA VAL A 33 -3.36 -3.46 -1.57
C VAL A 33 -4.79 -3.70 -2.04
N ALA A 34 -5.53 -4.62 -1.42
CA ALA A 34 -6.92 -4.90 -1.76
C ALA A 34 -7.81 -3.66 -1.56
N SER A 35 -7.58 -2.87 -0.51
CA SER A 35 -8.28 -1.62 -0.27
C SER A 35 -8.03 -0.61 -1.39
N ILE A 36 -6.77 -0.39 -1.78
CA ILE A 36 -6.41 0.52 -2.87
C ILE A 36 -6.97 0.00 -4.20
N PHE A 37 -6.78 -1.29 -4.48
CA PHE A 37 -7.28 -1.94 -5.68
C PHE A 37 -8.79 -1.84 -5.82
N SER A 38 -9.56 -1.90 -4.72
CA SER A 38 -11.02 -1.73 -4.75
C SER A 38 -11.46 -0.36 -5.30
N VAL A 39 -10.61 0.66 -5.14
CA VAL A 39 -10.84 2.02 -5.65
C VAL A 39 -10.40 2.15 -7.10
N LEU A 40 -9.35 1.43 -7.50
CA LEU A 40 -8.78 1.47 -8.85
C LEU A 40 -9.58 0.60 -9.84
N LYS A 41 -9.97 -0.61 -9.44
CA LYS A 41 -10.64 -1.60 -10.30
C LYS A 41 -11.87 -1.05 -11.06
N PRO A 42 -12.76 -0.23 -10.47
CA PRO A 42 -13.87 0.34 -11.22
C PRO A 42 -13.45 1.34 -12.31
N LYS A 43 -12.28 1.97 -12.15
CA LYS A 43 -11.69 2.96 -13.07
C LYS A 43 -10.78 2.34 -14.13
N GLU A 44 -10.48 1.05 -13.98
CA GLU A 44 -9.83 0.23 -15.02
C GLU A 44 -10.80 -0.10 -16.17
N HIS A 45 -12.03 0.45 -16.16
CA HIS A 45 -12.98 0.21 -17.24
C HIS A 45 -12.47 0.78 -18.57
N TYR A 46 -12.52 -0.10 -19.56
CA TYR A 46 -12.32 0.20 -20.96
C TYR A 46 -13.32 1.26 -21.44
N ILE A 47 -12.84 2.41 -21.88
CA ILE A 47 -13.70 3.55 -22.26
C ILE A 47 -14.16 3.49 -23.73
N GLY A 48 -13.75 2.46 -24.49
CA GLY A 48 -13.89 2.45 -25.95
C GLY A 48 -12.66 3.08 -26.63
N ASP A 49 -12.42 2.73 -27.89
CA ASP A 49 -11.25 3.16 -28.70
C ASP A 49 -9.86 2.71 -28.20
N GLY A 50 -9.78 1.66 -27.38
CA GLY A 50 -8.50 1.11 -26.93
C GLY A 50 -7.90 1.78 -25.70
N GLU A 51 -8.57 2.82 -25.19
CA GLU A 51 -8.10 3.63 -24.06
C GLU A 51 -8.78 3.17 -22.75
N SER A 52 -8.02 3.21 -21.65
CA SER A 52 -8.47 2.97 -20.27
C SER A 52 -8.24 4.26 -19.48
N GLU A 53 -9.12 4.63 -18.55
CA GLU A 53 -8.97 5.87 -17.78
C GLU A 53 -7.72 5.83 -16.88
N ILE A 54 -7.26 4.61 -16.57
CA ILE A 54 -5.97 4.32 -15.95
C ILE A 54 -5.17 3.44 -16.90
N HIS A 55 -4.10 3.98 -17.47
CA HIS A 55 -3.04 3.21 -18.12
C HIS A 55 -2.11 2.63 -17.05
N ALA A 56 -2.45 1.44 -16.54
CA ALA A 56 -1.54 0.64 -15.73
C ALA A 56 -0.89 -0.43 -16.61
N GLU A 57 0.41 -0.33 -16.87
CA GLU A 57 1.17 -1.24 -17.76
C GLU A 57 0.97 -2.72 -17.39
N TYR A 58 0.76 -3.01 -16.11
CA TYR A 58 0.55 -4.34 -15.54
C TYR A 58 -0.81 -4.51 -14.83
N GLY A 59 -1.76 -3.60 -15.08
CA GLY A 59 -3.11 -3.63 -14.51
C GLY A 59 -3.26 -2.96 -13.13
N ALA A 60 -4.51 -2.71 -12.73
CA ALA A 60 -4.81 -1.90 -11.54
C ALA A 60 -4.37 -2.54 -10.21
N LYS A 61 -4.18 -3.86 -10.15
CA LYS A 61 -3.62 -4.54 -8.97
C LYS A 61 -2.15 -4.20 -8.79
N HIS A 62 -1.38 -4.20 -9.88
CA HIS A 62 0.03 -3.83 -9.84
C HIS A 62 0.21 -2.36 -9.44
N LEU A 63 -0.60 -1.46 -10.01
CA LEU A 63 -0.61 -0.06 -9.61
C LEU A 63 -0.95 0.13 -8.12
N ALA A 64 -1.84 -0.70 -7.56
CA ALA A 64 -2.13 -0.68 -6.13
C ALA A 64 -0.92 -1.09 -5.28
N GLU A 65 -0.14 -2.07 -5.72
CA GLU A 65 1.10 -2.51 -5.07
C GLU A 65 2.18 -1.42 -5.16
N GLU A 66 2.36 -0.78 -6.33
CA GLU A 66 3.27 0.34 -6.53
C GLU A 66 2.95 1.53 -5.62
N ILE A 67 1.67 1.95 -5.56
CA ILE A 67 1.22 3.04 -4.69
C ILE A 67 1.55 2.72 -3.22
N LEU A 68 1.26 1.49 -2.77
CA LEU A 68 1.55 1.12 -1.39
C LEU A 68 3.06 1.09 -1.12
N ASN A 69 3.84 0.52 -2.04
CA ASN A 69 5.29 0.45 -1.97
C ASN A 69 5.92 1.85 -1.88
N GLN A 70 5.44 2.81 -2.66
CA GLN A 70 5.85 4.21 -2.57
C GLN A 70 5.53 4.83 -1.20
N ILE A 71 4.31 4.63 -0.69
CA ILE A 71 3.89 5.15 0.63
C ILE A 71 4.77 4.59 1.76
N ILE A 72 5.15 3.32 1.70
CA ILE A 72 5.99 2.67 2.73
C ILE A 72 7.50 2.84 2.47
N GLY A 73 7.89 3.53 1.39
CA GLY A 73 9.27 3.80 1.02
C GLY A 73 10.05 2.54 0.65
N MET A 74 9.43 1.67 -0.16
CA MET A 74 10.02 0.50 -0.81
C MET A 74 10.44 0.75 -2.26
N GLU A 75 10.28 1.97 -2.80
CA GLU A 75 10.85 2.30 -4.10
C GLU A 75 12.33 1.96 -4.08
N ASP A 76 12.74 1.06 -4.99
CA ASP A 76 14.14 0.80 -5.27
C ASP A 76 14.77 2.15 -5.54
N GLY A 77 15.63 2.59 -4.63
CA GLY A 77 16.34 3.83 -4.81
C GLY A 77 17.08 3.73 -6.13
N ASP A 78 16.66 4.52 -7.12
CA ASP A 78 17.59 5.13 -8.06
C ASP A 78 18.45 6.16 -7.31
N GLY A 79 19.11 5.66 -6.25
CA GLY A 79 20.32 6.18 -5.66
C GLY A 79 21.48 5.70 -6.52
N SER A 80 21.45 6.06 -7.79
CA SER A 80 22.65 6.09 -8.61
C SER A 80 23.40 7.38 -8.25
N ASN A 81 24.34 7.24 -7.32
CA ASN A 81 25.59 8.00 -7.32
C ASN A 81 25.52 9.48 -6.89
#